data_AF-A0A7S0MID0-F1
#
_entry.id   AF-A0A7S0MID0-F1
#
_cell.length_a   1.000
_cell.length_b   1.000
_cell.length_c   1.000
_cell.angle_alpha   90.00
_cell.angle_beta   90.00
_cell.angle_gamma   90.00
#
_symmetry.space_group_name_H-M   'P 1'
#
loop_
_entity.id
_entity.type
_entity.pdbx_description
1 polymer ?
#
loop_
_entity_poly.entity_id
_entity_poly.type
_entity_poly.pdbx_seq_one_letter_code
_entity_poly.pdbx_strand_id
1 'polypeptide(L)'
;MATRSLAVQMERPHDYYYDPVYTVSGFGAAARNATGSGRVLRLGAVSGANRYKYFRTPAVTTLRTVPPEVLLSVEPVQMAVAPVIEPEPAKKTVATQSDFRESETQTDPYSPDYVLPADGSQPELLQLQELQWGRGLPAGVAEIEMIERARKRRAFEASLPVITDDPESWRRMMEMQQMEEMARREAEIQALQEQRLDIIRQALQDRDMETKFVNEQRMEELRDRTSVAAAVAADRTQRERIRELRKIAVARQRAARPAARDIIRDYADHASETYAPLRREGRRVDRDAAKYETAYLQDMKYQDVVALAESLPRRLTQVNIERPRLGKFASAADARKARTMQSHLDRAAELIR
;
A
#
# COMPACT_ATOMS: atom_id res chain seq x y z
N MET A 1 0.56 14.18 1.44
CA MET A 1 0.70 13.48 2.74
C MET A 1 -0.15 12.22 2.66
N ALA A 2 0.41 11.11 2.20
CA ALA A 2 -0.32 9.85 2.04
C ALA A 2 -0.30 9.08 3.37
N THR A 3 -1.46 8.89 3.97
CA THR A 3 -1.63 8.12 5.20
C THR A 3 -1.50 6.63 4.88
N ARG A 4 -0.40 6.01 5.31
CA ARG A 4 -0.23 4.56 5.32
C ARG A 4 -1.24 3.95 6.29
N SER A 5 -2.26 3.29 5.77
CA SER A 5 -3.10 2.39 6.56
C SER A 5 -2.26 1.15 6.92
N LEU A 6 -1.84 1.05 8.18
CA LEU A 6 -1.34 -0.19 8.75
C LEU A 6 -2.51 -1.16 8.85
N ALA A 7 -2.61 -2.10 7.91
CA ALA A 7 -3.49 -3.24 8.05
C ALA A 7 -2.97 -4.10 9.22
N VAL A 8 -3.66 -4.04 10.35
CA VAL A 8 -3.42 -4.94 11.47
C VAL A 8 -3.99 -6.30 11.06
N GLN A 9 -3.13 -7.16 10.50
CA GLN A 9 -3.48 -8.57 10.36
C GLN A 9 -3.65 -9.14 11.77
N MET A 10 -4.84 -9.65 12.09
CA MET A 10 -5.04 -10.48 13.28
C MET A 10 -4.22 -11.76 13.06
N GLU A 11 -3.09 -11.88 13.73
CA GLU A 11 -2.26 -13.09 13.62
C GLU A 11 -3.05 -14.30 14.14
N ARG A 12 -3.08 -15.37 13.34
CA ARG A 12 -3.65 -16.69 13.68
C ARG A 12 -2.50 -17.62 14.09
N PRO A 13 -2.05 -17.60 15.35
CA PRO A 13 -0.81 -18.24 15.80
C PRO A 13 -0.82 -19.77 15.73
N HIS A 14 -1.98 -20.40 15.57
CA HIS A 14 -2.14 -21.85 15.55
C HIS A 14 -2.30 -22.45 14.15
N ASP A 15 -2.42 -21.64 13.09
CA ASP A 15 -2.66 -22.15 11.72
C ASP A 15 -1.50 -23.01 11.19
N TYR A 16 -0.26 -22.76 11.62
CA TYR A 16 0.88 -23.61 11.22
C TYR A 16 0.75 -25.07 11.67
N TYR A 17 -0.03 -25.34 12.73
CA TYR A 17 -0.24 -26.70 13.23
C TYR A 17 -1.23 -27.49 12.37
N TYR A 18 -2.14 -26.79 11.69
CA TYR A 18 -3.27 -27.37 10.97
C TYR A 18 -3.18 -27.22 9.45
N ASP A 19 -2.27 -26.39 8.92
CA ASP A 19 -2.09 -26.18 7.48
C ASP A 19 -0.61 -26.39 7.06
N PRO A 20 -0.30 -27.45 6.27
CA PRO A 20 1.06 -27.75 5.81
C PRO A 20 1.62 -26.73 4.79
N VAL A 21 0.81 -25.79 4.31
CA VAL A 21 1.21 -24.74 3.35
C VAL A 21 1.33 -23.35 4.00
N TYR A 22 1.04 -23.24 5.31
CA TYR A 22 1.06 -21.96 6.02
C TYR A 22 2.47 -21.34 6.03
N THR A 23 2.62 -20.23 5.30
CA THR A 23 3.85 -19.42 5.28
C THR A 23 3.53 -18.01 5.78
N VAL A 24 4.20 -17.59 6.84
CA VAL A 24 4.04 -16.24 7.41
C VAL A 24 4.61 -15.23 6.42
N SER A 25 3.74 -14.56 5.68
CA SER A 25 4.10 -13.50 4.75
C SER A 25 4.45 -12.22 5.50
N GLY A 26 5.61 -12.19 6.17
CA GLY A 26 6.09 -11.03 6.93
C GLY A 26 7.61 -10.82 6.94
N PHE A 27 8.41 -11.80 6.50
CA PHE A 27 9.88 -11.73 6.58
C PHE A 27 10.58 -11.92 5.22
N GLY A 28 9.97 -11.43 4.15
CA GLY A 28 10.52 -11.49 2.80
C GLY A 28 11.35 -10.26 2.39
N ALA A 29 12.30 -9.78 3.21
CA ALA A 29 13.28 -8.78 2.76
C ALA A 29 14.48 -8.61 3.71
N ALA A 30 15.43 -9.57 3.71
CA ALA A 30 16.88 -9.33 3.92
C ALA A 30 17.62 -10.67 4.13
N ALA A 31 17.72 -11.51 3.12
CA ALA A 31 18.72 -12.58 3.11
C ALA A 31 19.18 -12.82 1.68
N ARG A 32 20.05 -11.93 1.20
CA ARG A 32 20.95 -12.28 0.10
C ARG A 32 22.12 -13.05 0.71
N ASN A 33 22.41 -14.20 0.11
CA ASN A 33 23.58 -15.07 0.31
C ASN A 33 23.51 -16.06 1.48
N ALA A 34 22.97 -17.25 1.22
CA ALA A 34 23.52 -18.50 1.73
C ALA A 34 23.06 -19.67 0.82
N THR A 35 23.98 -20.15 -0.01
CA THR A 35 23.92 -21.46 -0.65
C THR A 35 23.91 -22.55 0.41
N GLY A 36 22.89 -23.42 0.42
CA GLY A 36 22.89 -24.58 1.31
C GLY A 36 21.54 -25.30 1.36
N SER A 37 21.56 -26.56 0.95
CA SER A 37 20.45 -27.53 1.01
C SER A 37 19.84 -27.68 2.41
N GLY A 38 18.51 -27.71 2.47
CA GLY A 38 17.68 -28.50 3.39
C GLY A 38 17.79 -28.28 4.90
N ARG A 39 16.71 -27.74 5.51
CA ARG A 39 16.18 -28.29 6.78
C ARG A 39 14.77 -27.76 7.10
N VAL A 40 13.81 -28.67 7.12
CA VAL A 40 12.53 -28.49 7.82
C VAL A 40 12.83 -28.62 9.32
N LEU A 41 12.64 -27.55 10.08
CA LEU A 41 12.85 -27.56 11.54
C LEU A 41 11.60 -28.11 12.23
N ARG A 42 11.72 -29.31 12.82
CA ARG A 42 10.74 -29.86 13.78
C ARG A 42 10.80 -29.12 15.12
N LEU A 43 9.65 -29.03 15.80
CA LEU A 43 9.46 -28.47 17.15
C LEU A 43 10.57 -28.90 18.12
N GLY A 44 11.19 -27.91 18.78
CA GLY A 44 12.15 -28.13 19.86
C GLY A 44 13.20 -27.03 20.03
N ALA A 45 13.33 -26.11 19.08
CA ALA A 45 14.45 -25.16 19.05
C ALA A 45 14.06 -23.70 19.37
N VAL A 46 13.13 -23.46 20.31
CA VAL A 46 13.03 -22.13 20.94
C VAL A 46 13.96 -22.10 22.16
N SER A 47 15.26 -22.18 21.91
CA SER A 47 16.31 -21.97 22.92
C SER A 47 17.16 -20.78 22.50
N GLY A 48 17.47 -19.90 23.46
CA GLY A 48 18.33 -18.71 23.25
C GLY A 48 17.75 -17.40 23.77
N ALA A 49 18.52 -16.33 23.60
CA ALA A 49 18.28 -14.99 24.16
C ALA A 49 16.95 -14.33 23.73
N ASN A 50 16.31 -14.81 22.66
CA ASN A 50 15.03 -14.31 22.17
C ASN A 50 13.80 -15.05 22.73
N ARG A 51 13.95 -15.93 23.72
CA ARG A 51 12.85 -16.71 24.33
C ARG A 51 11.72 -15.83 24.88
N TYR A 52 12.02 -14.63 25.38
CA TYR A 52 11.03 -13.69 25.92
C TYR A 52 10.07 -13.12 24.86
N LYS A 53 10.38 -13.27 23.56
CA LYS A 53 9.50 -12.82 22.47
C LYS A 53 8.38 -13.82 22.17
N TYR A 54 8.54 -15.07 22.60
CA TYR A 54 7.62 -16.19 22.30
C TYR A 54 6.84 -16.69 23.52
N PHE A 55 7.17 -16.21 24.73
CA PHE A 55 6.37 -16.42 25.93
C PHE A 55 5.65 -15.12 26.31
N ARG A 56 4.32 -15.13 26.28
CA ARG A 56 3.51 -14.16 27.03
C ARG A 56 2.91 -14.86 28.24
N THR A 57 3.02 -14.23 29.41
CA THR A 57 2.20 -14.58 30.56
C THR A 57 0.74 -14.27 30.23
N PRO A 58 -0.22 -15.11 30.61
CA PRO A 58 -1.63 -14.75 30.47
C PRO A 58 -1.90 -13.49 31.29
N ALA A 59 -2.44 -12.46 30.65
CA ALA A 59 -2.84 -11.23 31.32
C ALA A 59 -4.01 -11.55 32.26
N VAL A 60 -3.81 -11.39 33.57
CA VAL A 60 -4.86 -11.47 34.57
C VAL A 60 -5.82 -10.30 34.31
N THR A 61 -7.07 -10.60 33.99
CA THR A 61 -8.08 -9.63 33.50
C THR A 61 -8.65 -8.70 34.56
N THR A 62 -8.14 -8.70 35.80
CA THR A 62 -8.77 -8.01 36.94
C THR A 62 -8.12 -6.68 37.34
N LEU A 63 -7.07 -6.19 36.66
CA LEU A 63 -6.48 -4.89 36.98
C LEU A 63 -6.78 -3.86 35.88
N ARG A 64 -7.96 -3.25 35.98
CA ARG A 64 -8.28 -2.02 35.25
C ARG A 64 -7.65 -0.85 36.02
N THR A 65 -6.36 -0.62 35.84
CA THR A 65 -5.71 0.60 36.35
C THR A 65 -6.01 1.75 35.39
N VAL A 66 -6.72 2.77 35.86
CA VAL A 66 -6.90 4.02 35.12
C VAL A 66 -5.57 4.79 35.20
N PRO A 67 -4.98 5.22 34.06
CA PRO A 67 -3.71 5.95 34.06
C PRO A 67 -3.89 7.36 34.64
N PRO A 68 -2.99 7.82 35.54
CA PRO A 68 -3.08 9.14 36.18
C PRO A 68 -2.48 10.26 35.31
N GLU A 69 -3.06 10.53 34.14
CA GLU A 69 -2.64 11.67 33.30
C GLU A 69 -3.80 12.56 32.79
N VAL A 70 -5.04 12.34 33.24
CA VAL A 70 -6.19 13.20 32.88
C VAL A 70 -6.69 13.99 34.09
N LEU A 71 -5.83 14.83 34.68
CA LEU A 71 -6.25 15.92 35.57
C LEU A 71 -5.21 17.05 35.53
N LEU A 72 -5.23 17.85 34.44
CA LEU A 72 -4.55 19.15 34.40
C LEU A 72 -5.40 20.13 33.57
N SER A 73 -6.47 20.62 34.19
CA SER A 73 -6.98 21.98 33.93
C SER A 73 -7.39 22.57 35.27
N VAL A 74 -6.64 23.58 35.70
CA VAL A 74 -6.84 24.32 36.95
C VAL A 74 -7.79 25.47 36.63
N GLU A 75 -9.01 25.41 37.16
CA GLU A 75 -9.87 26.59 37.29
C GLU A 75 -9.68 27.20 38.68
N PRO A 76 -9.65 28.54 38.81
CA PRO A 76 -9.27 29.21 40.05
C PRO A 76 -10.38 29.09 41.12
N VAL A 77 -10.03 28.42 42.22
CA VAL A 77 -10.83 28.32 43.45
C VAL A 77 -10.96 29.70 44.08
N GLN A 78 -12.18 30.23 44.12
CA GLN A 78 -12.56 31.27 45.08
C GLN A 78 -12.64 30.65 46.48
N MET A 79 -12.00 31.32 47.44
CA MET A 79 -11.88 30.89 48.83
C MET A 79 -13.27 30.65 49.45
N ALA A 80 -13.57 29.40 49.77
CA ALA A 80 -14.78 29.02 50.50
C ALA A 80 -14.46 28.83 51.99
N VAL A 81 -15.27 29.51 52.80
CA VAL A 81 -15.30 29.58 54.26
C VAL A 81 -15.41 28.19 54.89
N ALA A 82 -14.72 28.00 56.02
CA ALA A 82 -14.78 26.77 56.82
C ALA A 82 -16.24 26.41 57.19
N PRO A 83 -16.69 25.16 56.98
CA PRO A 83 -18.04 24.76 57.37
C PRO A 83 -18.14 24.62 58.88
N VAL A 84 -19.18 25.29 59.40
CA VAL A 84 -19.67 25.25 60.78
C VAL A 84 -20.06 23.82 61.15
N ILE A 85 -19.63 23.37 62.33
CA ILE A 85 -20.01 22.08 62.92
C ILE A 85 -21.44 22.20 63.44
N GLU A 86 -22.40 21.61 62.72
CA GLU A 86 -23.76 21.40 63.22
C GLU A 86 -23.81 20.13 64.09
N PRO A 87 -24.58 20.12 65.20
CA PRO A 87 -24.76 18.93 66.02
C PRO A 87 -25.58 17.88 65.27
N GLU A 88 -25.03 16.67 65.17
CA GLU A 88 -25.64 15.56 64.46
C GLU A 88 -26.98 15.12 65.09
N PRO A 89 -28.00 14.76 64.30
CA PRO A 89 -29.27 14.29 64.82
C PRO A 89 -29.12 12.92 65.51
N ALA A 90 -29.82 12.73 66.63
CA ALA A 90 -29.71 11.56 67.51
C ALA A 90 -30.12 10.20 66.87
N LYS A 91 -30.64 10.20 65.64
CA LYS A 91 -30.94 8.99 64.87
C LYS A 91 -30.42 9.14 63.46
N LYS A 92 -29.35 8.39 63.14
CA LYS A 92 -28.84 8.21 61.79
C LYS A 92 -29.32 6.86 61.26
N THR A 93 -30.09 6.89 60.17
CA THR A 93 -30.42 5.67 59.43
C THR A 93 -29.21 5.32 58.57
N VAL A 94 -28.43 4.34 58.99
CA VAL A 94 -27.29 3.82 58.22
C VAL A 94 -27.81 2.65 57.38
N ALA A 95 -27.70 2.75 56.06
CA ALA A 95 -27.93 1.63 55.15
C ALA A 95 -26.58 1.18 54.59
N THR A 96 -26.24 -0.09 54.80
CA THR A 96 -25.04 -0.75 54.26
C THR A 96 -25.46 -1.55 53.03
N GLN A 97 -24.86 -1.26 51.88
CA GLN A 97 -25.07 -2.02 50.64
C GLN A 97 -23.99 -3.09 50.54
N SER A 98 -24.38 -4.37 50.48
CA SER A 98 -23.45 -5.47 50.25
C SER A 98 -23.02 -5.52 48.77
N ASP A 99 -21.74 -5.76 48.52
CA ASP A 99 -21.19 -5.91 47.16
C ASP A 99 -21.73 -7.15 46.42
N PHE A 100 -22.32 -8.09 47.16
CA PHE A 100 -22.94 -9.30 46.62
C PHE A 100 -24.44 -9.10 46.44
N ARG A 101 -24.93 -9.43 45.24
CA ARG A 101 -26.36 -9.56 44.95
C ARG A 101 -26.89 -10.81 45.66
N GLU A 102 -28.00 -10.72 46.38
CA GLU A 102 -28.66 -11.85 47.06
C GLU A 102 -28.94 -13.07 46.15
N SER A 103 -28.95 -12.89 44.83
CA SER A 103 -29.14 -13.96 43.85
C SER A 103 -28.06 -15.05 43.87
N GLU A 104 -26.84 -14.74 44.33
CA GLU A 104 -25.75 -15.73 44.40
C GLU A 104 -25.80 -16.59 45.68
N THR A 105 -26.55 -16.14 46.70
CA THR A 105 -26.77 -16.90 47.94
C THR A 105 -28.03 -17.77 47.90
N GLN A 106 -28.75 -17.77 46.78
CA GLN A 106 -29.98 -18.54 46.61
C GLN A 106 -29.63 -20.00 46.28
N THR A 107 -29.59 -20.83 47.32
CA THR A 107 -29.48 -22.29 47.17
C THR A 107 -30.80 -22.88 46.69
N ASP A 108 -30.76 -24.07 46.09
CA ASP A 108 -31.96 -24.83 45.80
C ASP A 108 -32.77 -25.03 47.11
N PRO A 109 -34.09 -24.79 47.11
CA PRO A 109 -34.91 -25.01 48.28
C PRO A 109 -34.82 -26.48 48.70
N TYR A 110 -34.63 -26.72 50.00
CA TYR A 110 -34.52 -28.07 50.57
C TYR A 110 -35.75 -28.92 50.21
N SER A 111 -35.54 -30.02 49.50
CA SER A 111 -36.55 -31.05 49.24
C SER A 111 -36.39 -32.21 50.21
N PRO A 112 -37.44 -32.59 50.96
CA PRO A 112 -37.38 -33.72 51.88
C PRO A 112 -37.36 -35.06 51.12
N ASP A 113 -36.72 -36.07 51.73
CA ASP A 113 -36.73 -37.44 51.22
C ASP A 113 -38.16 -38.02 51.28
N TYR A 114 -38.58 -38.70 50.21
CA TYR A 114 -39.89 -39.34 50.12
C TYR A 114 -39.80 -40.84 50.38
N VAL A 115 -40.82 -41.42 51.00
CA VAL A 115 -40.92 -42.86 51.25
C VAL A 115 -42.01 -43.44 50.35
N LEU A 116 -41.66 -44.45 49.56
CA LEU A 116 -42.60 -45.16 48.68
C LEU A 116 -43.23 -46.35 49.44
N PRO A 117 -44.57 -46.52 49.39
CA PRO A 117 -45.22 -47.74 49.88
C PRO A 117 -44.77 -48.96 49.08
N ALA A 118 -44.50 -50.08 49.75
CA ALA A 118 -43.99 -51.31 49.12
C ALA A 118 -44.92 -51.92 48.07
N ASP A 119 -46.23 -51.71 48.20
CA ASP A 119 -47.26 -52.26 47.31
C ASP A 119 -47.84 -51.20 46.34
N GLY A 120 -47.22 -50.03 46.22
CA GLY A 120 -47.70 -48.91 45.41
C GLY A 120 -47.01 -48.75 44.06
N SER A 121 -47.76 -48.33 43.03
CA SER A 121 -47.19 -47.88 41.75
C SER A 121 -46.38 -46.59 41.95
N GLN A 122 -45.20 -46.48 41.33
CA GLN A 122 -44.33 -45.30 41.46
C GLN A 122 -44.98 -44.05 40.82
N PRO A 123 -45.11 -42.92 41.56
CA PRO A 123 -45.75 -41.72 41.04
C PRO A 123 -44.96 -41.05 39.91
N GLU A 124 -45.67 -40.48 38.92
CA GLU A 124 -45.09 -39.77 37.76
C GLU A 124 -44.21 -38.58 38.14
N LEU A 125 -44.53 -37.92 39.25
CA LEU A 125 -43.81 -36.75 39.73
C LEU A 125 -42.34 -37.04 40.08
N LEU A 126 -42.00 -38.27 40.49
CA LEU A 126 -40.62 -38.64 40.81
C LEU A 126 -39.71 -38.68 39.58
N GLN A 127 -40.28 -38.95 38.40
CA GLN A 127 -39.52 -38.89 37.15
C GLN A 127 -39.21 -37.44 36.73
N LEU A 128 -39.89 -36.46 37.31
CA LEU A 128 -39.69 -35.04 37.03
C LEU A 128 -38.80 -34.35 38.07
N GLN A 129 -38.27 -35.09 39.04
CA GLN A 129 -37.45 -34.53 40.12
C GLN A 129 -36.19 -33.84 39.60
N GLU A 130 -35.67 -34.29 38.45
CA GLU A 130 -34.48 -33.71 37.80
C GLU A 130 -34.77 -32.38 37.10
N LEU A 131 -36.04 -32.05 36.85
CA LEU A 131 -36.45 -30.80 36.23
C LEU A 131 -36.56 -29.71 37.30
N GLN A 132 -35.66 -28.74 37.25
CA GLN A 132 -35.60 -27.61 38.19
C GLN A 132 -35.74 -26.28 37.44
N TRP A 133 -35.97 -25.18 38.18
CA TRP A 133 -36.02 -23.84 37.59
C TRP A 133 -34.67 -23.49 36.94
N GLY A 134 -34.67 -23.16 35.64
CA GLY A 134 -33.45 -22.96 34.86
C GLY A 134 -32.76 -24.25 34.38
N ARG A 135 -33.25 -25.43 34.80
CA ARG A 135 -32.87 -26.76 34.30
C ARG A 135 -34.11 -27.54 33.86
N GLY A 136 -34.75 -27.08 32.78
CA GLY A 136 -35.91 -27.75 32.16
C GLY A 136 -37.29 -27.21 32.57
N LEU A 137 -37.37 -26.27 33.53
CA LEU A 137 -38.55 -25.42 33.71
C LEU A 137 -38.24 -23.96 33.33
N PRO A 138 -39.13 -23.26 32.61
CA PRO A 138 -40.45 -23.69 32.11
C PRO A 138 -40.36 -24.77 31.04
N ALA A 139 -41.26 -25.75 31.09
CA ALA A 139 -41.20 -26.94 30.24
C ALA A 139 -41.29 -26.56 28.76
N GLY A 140 -40.26 -26.95 28.00
CA GLY A 140 -40.22 -26.86 26.56
C GLY A 140 -40.75 -28.14 25.90
N VAL A 141 -40.64 -28.19 24.57
CA VAL A 141 -41.13 -29.31 23.77
C VAL A 141 -40.37 -30.61 24.10
N ALA A 142 -39.07 -30.52 24.35
CA ALA A 142 -38.23 -31.67 24.67
C ALA A 142 -38.62 -32.32 26.02
N GLU A 143 -38.88 -31.50 27.04
CA GLU A 143 -39.33 -32.00 28.35
C GLU A 143 -40.73 -32.63 28.25
N ILE A 144 -41.65 -32.03 27.49
CA ILE A 144 -42.98 -32.61 27.25
C ILE A 144 -42.86 -33.97 26.54
N GLU A 145 -42.03 -34.07 25.49
CA GLU A 145 -41.79 -35.32 24.78
C GLU A 145 -41.15 -36.40 25.66
N MET A 146 -40.27 -36.01 26.59
CA MET A 146 -39.68 -36.93 27.57
C MET A 146 -40.76 -37.49 28.51
N ILE A 147 -41.69 -36.65 28.97
CA ILE A 147 -42.80 -37.06 29.85
C ILE A 147 -43.75 -38.02 29.10
N GLU A 148 -44.11 -37.67 27.86
CA GLU A 148 -44.94 -38.54 27.03
C GLU A 148 -44.26 -39.88 26.74
N ARG A 149 -42.93 -39.89 26.55
CA ARG A 149 -42.15 -41.12 26.41
C ARG A 149 -42.20 -41.97 27.66
N ALA A 150 -42.02 -41.38 28.83
CA ALA A 150 -42.06 -42.11 30.09
C ALA A 150 -43.45 -42.73 30.35
N ARG A 151 -44.53 -42.02 29.96
CA ARG A 151 -45.90 -42.55 29.99
C ARG A 151 -46.11 -43.68 28.98
N LYS A 152 -45.65 -43.53 27.74
CA LYS A 152 -45.73 -44.58 26.70
C LYS A 152 -44.97 -45.84 27.14
N ARG A 153 -43.79 -45.69 27.76
CA ARG A 153 -43.02 -46.81 28.31
C ARG A 153 -43.78 -47.53 29.42
N ARG A 154 -44.37 -46.80 30.38
CA ARG A 154 -45.20 -47.41 31.43
C ARG A 154 -46.45 -48.11 30.90
N ALA A 155 -47.15 -47.49 29.95
CA ALA A 155 -48.33 -48.10 29.32
C ALA A 155 -47.94 -49.39 28.57
N PHE A 156 -46.76 -49.39 27.92
CA PHE A 156 -46.20 -50.56 27.28
C PHE A 156 -45.83 -51.65 28.29
N GLU A 157 -45.15 -51.30 29.37
CA GLU A 157 -44.80 -52.23 30.47
C GLU A 157 -46.04 -52.87 31.09
N ALA A 158 -47.12 -52.10 31.27
CA ALA A 158 -48.40 -52.62 31.75
C ALA A 158 -49.11 -53.53 30.72
N SER A 159 -48.83 -53.37 29.42
CA SER A 159 -49.38 -54.19 28.34
C SER A 159 -48.59 -55.47 28.06
N LEU A 160 -47.42 -55.66 28.70
CA LEU A 160 -46.60 -56.85 28.52
C LEU A 160 -47.28 -58.08 29.15
N PRO A 161 -47.32 -59.23 28.45
CA PRO A 161 -47.78 -60.49 29.05
C PRO A 161 -46.81 -60.96 30.13
N VAL A 162 -47.33 -61.71 31.12
CA VAL A 162 -46.51 -62.32 32.17
C VAL A 162 -45.57 -63.35 31.54
N ILE A 163 -44.31 -63.35 31.98
CA ILE A 163 -43.20 -64.15 31.40
C ILE A 163 -43.52 -65.65 31.28
N THR A 164 -44.43 -66.17 32.12
CA THR A 164 -44.81 -67.58 32.18
C THR A 164 -45.66 -68.06 31.01
N ASP A 165 -46.44 -67.18 30.39
CA ASP A 165 -47.49 -67.61 29.44
C ASP A 165 -46.97 -67.72 28.01
N ASP A 166 -46.02 -66.85 27.60
CA ASP A 166 -45.32 -66.93 26.30
C ASP A 166 -43.99 -66.12 26.31
N PRO A 167 -42.82 -66.76 26.50
CA PRO A 167 -41.54 -66.04 26.60
C PRO A 167 -41.04 -65.49 25.26
N GLU A 168 -41.44 -66.07 24.12
CA GLU A 168 -40.99 -65.62 22.80
C GLU A 168 -41.66 -64.31 22.35
N SER A 169 -42.97 -64.17 22.60
CA SER A 169 -43.71 -62.96 22.26
C SER A 169 -43.25 -61.79 23.13
N TRP A 170 -43.01 -62.03 24.43
CA TRP A 170 -42.43 -61.06 25.35
C TRP A 170 -41.06 -60.56 24.88
N ARG A 171 -40.15 -61.47 24.51
CA ARG A 171 -38.81 -61.10 23.98
C ARG A 171 -38.90 -60.26 22.72
N ARG A 172 -39.74 -60.67 21.75
CA ARG A 172 -39.90 -59.94 20.49
C ARG A 172 -40.47 -58.54 20.70
N MET A 173 -41.45 -58.38 21.60
CA MET A 173 -42.00 -57.06 21.91
C MET A 173 -40.96 -56.16 22.59
N MET A 174 -40.16 -56.71 23.50
CA MET A 174 -39.06 -55.97 24.14
C MET A 174 -37.96 -55.60 23.15
N GLU A 175 -37.56 -56.50 22.25
CA GLU A 175 -36.55 -56.23 21.21
C GLU A 175 -37.02 -55.14 20.24
N MET A 176 -38.28 -55.19 19.80
CA MET A 176 -38.86 -54.14 18.94
C MET A 176 -38.86 -52.77 19.63
N GLN A 177 -39.26 -52.71 20.90
CA GLN A 177 -39.23 -51.46 21.67
C GLN A 177 -37.80 -50.95 21.88
N GLN A 178 -36.83 -51.83 22.15
CA GLN A 178 -35.42 -51.45 22.23
C GLN A 178 -34.91 -50.89 20.90
N MET A 179 -35.26 -51.50 19.77
CA MET A 179 -34.88 -51.00 18.44
C MET A 179 -35.49 -49.62 18.16
N GLU A 180 -36.75 -49.40 18.52
CA GLU A 180 -37.38 -48.08 18.39
C GLU A 180 -36.71 -47.02 19.27
N GLU A 181 -36.34 -47.36 20.50
CA GLU A 181 -35.63 -46.45 21.40
C GLU A 181 -34.21 -46.14 20.93
N MET A 182 -33.50 -47.16 20.43
CA MET A 182 -32.19 -46.98 19.82
C MET A 182 -32.27 -46.11 18.57
N ALA A 183 -33.25 -46.35 17.69
CA ALA A 183 -33.47 -45.54 16.50
C ALA A 183 -33.77 -44.07 16.84
N ARG A 184 -34.54 -43.80 17.91
CA ARG A 184 -34.78 -42.42 18.38
C ARG A 184 -33.51 -41.76 18.90
N ARG A 185 -32.72 -42.47 19.72
CA ARG A 185 -31.43 -41.95 20.21
C ARG A 185 -30.48 -41.67 19.05
N GLU A 186 -30.43 -42.55 18.06
CA GLU A 186 -29.66 -42.35 16.84
C GLU A 186 -30.14 -41.12 16.08
N ALA A 187 -31.45 -40.90 15.94
CA ALA A 187 -32.00 -39.70 15.31
C ALA A 187 -31.64 -38.41 16.08
N GLU A 188 -31.73 -38.41 17.42
CA GLU A 188 -31.30 -37.28 18.25
C GLU A 188 -29.80 -36.98 18.08
N ILE A 189 -28.97 -38.03 18.06
CA ILE A 189 -27.52 -37.91 17.83
C ILE A 189 -27.24 -37.37 16.43
N GLN A 190 -27.95 -37.87 15.40
CA GLN A 190 -27.81 -37.41 14.03
C GLN A 190 -28.20 -35.93 13.88
N ALA A 191 -29.30 -35.49 14.49
CA ALA A 191 -29.71 -34.09 14.46
C ALA A 191 -28.65 -33.16 15.10
N LEU A 192 -28.07 -33.56 16.24
CA LEU A 192 -26.97 -32.82 16.86
C LEU A 192 -25.69 -32.82 16.00
N GLN A 193 -25.39 -33.93 15.33
CA GLN A 193 -24.26 -34.02 14.42
C GLN A 193 -24.47 -33.15 13.18
N GLU A 194 -25.68 -33.11 12.62
CA GLU A 194 -26.04 -32.26 11.49
C GLU A 194 -25.89 -30.77 11.84
N GLN A 195 -26.40 -30.35 13.00
CA GLN A 195 -26.19 -28.99 13.49
C GLN A 195 -24.71 -28.62 13.63
N ARG A 196 -23.89 -29.54 14.16
CA ARG A 196 -22.43 -29.34 14.26
C ARG A 196 -21.78 -29.27 12.88
N LEU A 197 -22.20 -30.11 11.94
CA LEU A 197 -21.72 -30.11 10.56
C LEU A 197 -22.07 -28.82 9.84
N ASP A 198 -23.23 -28.24 10.09
CA ASP A 198 -23.62 -26.96 9.51
C ASP A 198 -22.73 -25.81 10.00
N ILE A 199 -22.42 -25.78 11.30
CA ILE A 199 -21.45 -24.81 11.86
C ILE A 199 -20.08 -24.98 11.20
N ILE A 200 -19.60 -26.23 11.05
CA ILE A 200 -18.32 -26.51 10.39
C ILE A 200 -18.35 -26.09 8.92
N ARG A 201 -19.45 -26.35 8.21
CA ARG A 201 -19.62 -25.96 6.81
C ARG A 201 -19.57 -24.44 6.66
N GLN A 202 -20.25 -23.69 7.52
CA GLN A 202 -20.20 -22.24 7.54
C GLN A 202 -18.77 -21.73 7.80
N ALA A 203 -18.10 -22.27 8.81
CA ALA A 203 -16.71 -21.90 9.12
C ALA A 203 -15.74 -22.19 7.96
N LEU A 204 -15.94 -23.30 7.24
CA LEU A 204 -15.15 -23.61 6.04
C LEU A 204 -15.44 -22.64 4.88
N GLN A 205 -16.71 -22.30 4.66
CA GLN A 205 -17.10 -21.31 3.66
C GLN A 205 -16.47 -19.94 3.96
N ASP A 206 -16.52 -19.49 5.21
CA ASP A 206 -15.92 -18.22 5.64
C ASP A 206 -14.42 -18.21 5.39
N ARG A 207 -13.72 -19.29 5.78
CA ARG A 207 -12.28 -19.44 5.55
C ARG A 207 -11.93 -19.43 4.05
N ASP A 208 -12.72 -20.10 3.23
CA ASP A 208 -12.50 -20.15 1.78
C ASP A 208 -12.77 -18.78 1.14
N MET A 209 -13.76 -18.03 1.63
CA MET A 209 -14.04 -16.65 1.22
C MET A 209 -12.90 -15.69 1.61
N GLU A 210 -12.39 -15.79 2.84
CA GLU A 210 -11.21 -15.03 3.28
C GLU A 210 -9.99 -15.33 2.39
N THR A 211 -9.78 -16.60 2.07
CA THR A 211 -8.66 -17.04 1.21
C THR A 211 -8.81 -16.49 -0.21
N LYS A 212 -10.01 -16.54 -0.79
CA LYS A 212 -10.32 -15.94 -2.10
C LYS A 212 -10.07 -14.45 -2.10
N PHE A 213 -10.54 -13.73 -1.08
CA PHE A 213 -10.35 -12.30 -0.95
C PHE A 213 -8.87 -11.90 -0.91
N VAL A 214 -8.05 -12.60 -0.10
CA VAL A 214 -6.60 -12.35 -0.05
C VAL A 214 -5.94 -12.65 -1.40
N ASN A 215 -6.37 -13.70 -2.09
CA ASN A 215 -5.84 -14.02 -3.41
C ASN A 215 -6.25 -12.99 -4.47
N GLU A 216 -7.48 -12.48 -4.43
CA GLU A 216 -7.96 -11.42 -5.30
C GLU A 216 -7.13 -10.15 -5.11
N GLN A 217 -6.87 -9.73 -3.87
CA GLN A 217 -5.99 -8.59 -3.59
C GLN A 217 -4.58 -8.79 -4.15
N ARG A 218 -3.98 -9.98 -3.96
CA ARG A 218 -2.66 -10.30 -4.53
C ARG A 218 -2.68 -10.21 -6.06
N MET A 219 -3.75 -10.67 -6.70
CA MET A 219 -3.91 -10.58 -8.14
C MET A 219 -4.10 -9.13 -8.62
N GLU A 220 -4.82 -8.30 -7.87
CA GLU A 220 -4.96 -6.87 -8.15
C GLU A 220 -3.62 -6.14 -8.03
N GLU A 221 -2.84 -6.38 -6.98
CA GLU A 221 -1.49 -5.80 -6.86
C GLU A 221 -0.58 -6.19 -8.03
N LEU A 222 -0.64 -7.44 -8.48
CA LEU A 222 0.11 -7.90 -9.65
C LEU A 222 -0.37 -7.20 -10.93
N ARG A 223 -1.69 -7.01 -11.08
CA ARG A 223 -2.27 -6.25 -12.20
C ARG A 223 -1.82 -4.80 -12.19
N ASP A 224 -1.78 -4.16 -11.03
CA ASP A 224 -1.31 -2.77 -10.91
C ASP A 224 0.18 -2.63 -11.23
N ARG A 225 1.02 -3.55 -10.76
CA ARG A 225 2.46 -3.54 -11.08
C ARG A 225 2.68 -3.73 -12.59
N THR A 226 1.96 -4.65 -13.19
CA THR A 226 2.04 -4.92 -14.63
C THR A 226 1.47 -3.77 -15.46
N SER A 227 0.38 -3.13 -15.02
CA SER A 227 -0.21 -1.96 -15.68
C SER A 227 0.72 -0.75 -15.65
N VAL A 228 1.41 -0.50 -14.52
CA VAL A 228 2.43 0.55 -14.42
C VAL A 228 3.59 0.28 -15.36
N ALA A 229 4.09 -0.96 -15.42
CA ALA A 229 5.15 -1.32 -16.36
C ALA A 229 4.72 -1.14 -17.82
N ALA A 230 3.48 -1.52 -18.15
CA ALA A 230 2.90 -1.30 -19.47
C ALA A 230 2.75 0.19 -19.81
N ALA A 231 2.34 1.03 -18.85
CA ALA A 231 2.23 2.48 -19.02
C ALA A 231 3.62 3.11 -19.30
N VAL A 232 4.65 2.71 -18.57
CA VAL A 232 6.03 3.17 -18.82
C VAL A 232 6.52 2.77 -20.21
N ALA A 233 6.19 1.56 -20.67
CA ALA A 233 6.51 1.12 -22.03
C ALA A 233 5.75 1.95 -23.08
N ALA A 234 4.45 2.18 -22.87
CA ALA A 234 3.62 3.02 -23.75
C ALA A 234 4.15 4.45 -23.85
N ASP A 235 4.60 5.04 -22.73
CA ASP A 235 5.22 6.37 -22.72
C ASP A 235 6.52 6.43 -23.54
N ARG A 236 7.34 5.38 -23.49
CA ARG A 236 8.56 5.29 -24.33
C ARG A 236 8.20 5.27 -25.81
N THR A 237 7.25 4.41 -26.19
CA THR A 237 6.75 4.32 -27.57
C THR A 237 6.14 5.65 -28.03
N GLN A 238 5.42 6.35 -27.15
CA GLN A 238 4.83 7.65 -27.48
C GLN A 238 5.92 8.73 -27.66
N ARG A 239 6.97 8.75 -26.83
CA ARG A 239 8.11 9.68 -27.01
C ARG A 239 8.85 9.41 -28.31
N GLU A 240 9.04 8.13 -28.66
CA GLU A 240 9.63 7.72 -29.93
C GLU A 240 8.76 8.16 -31.10
N ARG A 241 7.45 7.90 -31.04
CA ARG A 241 6.48 8.36 -32.03
C ARG A 241 6.55 9.88 -32.23
N ILE A 242 6.58 10.67 -31.15
CA ILE A 242 6.68 12.13 -31.25
C ILE A 242 8.02 12.54 -31.89
N ARG A 243 9.13 11.88 -31.54
CA ARG A 243 10.45 12.14 -32.13
C ARG A 243 10.46 11.84 -33.63
N GLU A 244 9.93 10.69 -34.02
CA GLU A 244 9.78 10.26 -35.42
C GLU A 244 8.92 11.26 -36.21
N LEU A 245 7.75 11.64 -35.67
CA LEU A 245 6.88 12.63 -36.31
C LEU A 245 7.56 13.99 -36.49
N ARG A 246 8.33 14.45 -35.50
CA ARG A 246 9.13 15.70 -35.62
C ARG A 246 10.20 15.58 -36.70
N LYS A 247 10.93 14.46 -36.77
CA LYS A 247 11.93 14.21 -37.83
C LYS A 247 11.27 14.22 -39.21
N ILE A 248 10.13 13.56 -39.37
CA ILE A 248 9.37 13.52 -40.62
C ILE A 248 8.90 14.93 -41.02
N ALA A 249 8.38 15.71 -40.07
CA ALA A 249 7.94 17.08 -40.33
C ALA A 249 9.10 17.97 -40.82
N VAL A 250 10.26 17.90 -40.16
CA VAL A 250 11.48 18.64 -40.57
C VAL A 250 11.98 18.15 -41.93
N ALA A 251 11.98 16.84 -42.19
CA ALA A 251 12.38 16.28 -43.48
C ALA A 251 11.48 16.75 -44.62
N ARG A 252 10.15 16.76 -44.42
CA ARG A 252 9.18 17.31 -45.38
C ARG A 252 9.41 18.80 -45.64
N GLN A 253 9.66 19.58 -44.59
CA GLN A 253 9.95 21.01 -44.72
C GLN A 253 11.25 21.28 -45.51
N ARG A 254 12.30 20.49 -45.27
CA ARG A 254 13.56 20.56 -46.03
C ARG A 254 13.37 20.18 -47.49
N ALA A 255 12.63 19.11 -47.77
CA ALA A 255 12.31 18.70 -49.14
C ALA A 255 11.50 19.77 -49.90
N ALA A 256 10.61 20.50 -49.21
CA ALA A 256 9.81 21.57 -49.79
C ALA A 256 10.61 22.88 -50.05
N ARG A 257 11.72 23.12 -49.34
CA ARG A 257 12.57 24.30 -49.50
C ARG A 257 14.04 23.92 -49.76
N PRO A 258 14.39 23.39 -50.94
CA PRO A 258 15.79 23.31 -51.36
C PRO A 258 16.21 24.69 -51.83
N ALA A 259 16.78 25.51 -50.96
CA ALA A 259 17.28 26.83 -51.35
C ALA A 259 18.68 27.09 -50.80
N ALA A 260 19.48 27.79 -51.61
CA ALA A 260 20.76 28.34 -51.22
C ALA A 260 20.62 29.19 -49.95
N ARG A 261 21.71 29.28 -49.19
CA ARG A 261 21.77 29.99 -47.91
C ARG A 261 21.35 31.46 -48.08
N ASP A 262 20.29 31.86 -47.38
CA ASP A 262 19.80 33.24 -47.35
C ASP A 262 20.44 33.99 -46.17
N ILE A 263 21.47 34.78 -46.48
CA ILE A 263 22.26 35.52 -45.48
C ILE A 263 21.38 36.54 -44.75
N ILE A 264 20.46 37.21 -45.44
CA ILE A 264 19.61 38.23 -44.82
C ILE A 264 18.72 37.58 -43.76
N ARG A 265 18.19 36.40 -44.06
CA ARG A 265 17.38 35.63 -43.13
C ARG A 265 18.18 35.12 -41.94
N ASP A 266 19.42 34.66 -42.16
CA ASP A 266 20.31 34.23 -41.08
C ASP A 266 20.59 35.37 -40.09
N TYR A 267 20.80 36.60 -40.58
CA TYR A 267 21.02 37.75 -39.71
C TYR A 267 19.74 38.35 -39.11
N ALA A 268 18.57 38.03 -39.69
CA ALA A 268 17.27 38.41 -39.13
C ALA A 268 16.82 37.48 -37.99
N ASP A 269 17.23 36.21 -38.00
CA ASP A 269 16.92 35.24 -36.96
C ASP A 269 18.07 35.12 -35.94
N HIS A 270 17.82 35.56 -34.70
CA HIS A 270 18.79 35.44 -33.61
C HIS A 270 19.05 33.99 -33.18
N ALA A 271 18.19 33.04 -33.55
CA ALA A 271 18.43 31.62 -33.33
C ALA A 271 19.30 30.97 -34.42
N SER A 272 19.75 31.73 -35.43
CA SER A 272 20.60 31.22 -36.50
C SER A 272 22.00 30.85 -36.03
N GLU A 273 22.70 30.05 -36.84
CA GLU A 273 24.11 29.66 -36.61
C GLU A 273 25.07 30.86 -36.49
N THR A 274 24.69 32.01 -37.02
CA THR A 274 25.51 33.23 -37.03
C THR A 274 25.66 33.81 -35.62
N TYR A 275 24.55 33.85 -34.87
CA TYR A 275 24.49 34.39 -33.51
C TYR A 275 24.59 33.30 -32.44
N ALA A 276 24.00 32.13 -32.68
CA ALA A 276 23.96 31.03 -31.73
C ALA A 276 24.50 29.73 -32.37
N PRO A 277 25.80 29.66 -32.68
CA PRO A 277 26.39 28.46 -33.28
C PRO A 277 26.28 27.25 -32.35
N LEU A 278 25.92 26.09 -32.90
CA LEU A 278 25.82 24.88 -32.10
C LEU A 278 27.23 24.34 -31.80
N ARG A 279 27.45 23.86 -30.57
CA ARG A 279 28.76 23.36 -30.15
C ARG A 279 29.33 22.24 -31.03
N ARG A 280 28.47 21.48 -31.72
CA ARG A 280 28.85 20.41 -32.66
C ARG A 280 29.52 20.94 -33.94
N GLU A 281 29.26 22.19 -34.32
CA GLU A 281 29.90 22.84 -35.47
C GLU A 281 31.32 23.34 -35.15
N GLY A 282 31.74 23.30 -33.88
CA GLY A 282 33.08 23.67 -33.46
C GLY A 282 33.38 25.18 -33.48
N ARG A 283 32.46 26.01 -33.98
CA ARG A 283 32.60 27.47 -34.01
C ARG A 283 32.38 28.06 -32.61
N ARG A 284 33.45 28.55 -31.97
CA ARG A 284 33.43 29.08 -30.60
C ARG A 284 33.97 30.51 -30.55
N VAL A 285 33.25 31.44 -31.18
CA VAL A 285 33.65 32.85 -31.32
C VAL A 285 34.04 33.46 -29.96
N ASP A 286 33.23 33.22 -28.92
CA ASP A 286 33.47 33.78 -27.58
C ASP A 286 34.72 33.22 -26.87
N ARG A 287 35.07 31.94 -27.13
CA ARG A 287 36.24 31.30 -26.48
C ARG A 287 37.53 31.52 -27.25
N ASP A 288 37.44 31.72 -28.56
CA ASP A 288 38.58 31.98 -29.42
C ASP A 288 38.98 33.47 -29.45
N ALA A 289 38.24 34.35 -28.75
CA ALA A 289 38.51 35.78 -28.66
C ALA A 289 39.95 36.09 -28.18
N ALA A 290 40.48 35.29 -27.25
CA ALA A 290 41.85 35.43 -26.74
C ALA A 290 42.94 35.31 -27.82
N LYS A 291 42.67 34.61 -28.93
CA LYS A 291 43.62 34.47 -30.05
C LYS A 291 43.78 35.76 -30.85
N TYR A 292 42.84 36.69 -30.72
CA TYR A 292 42.79 37.95 -31.44
C TYR A 292 43.00 39.15 -30.52
N GLU A 293 43.42 38.92 -29.27
CA GLU A 293 43.72 39.99 -28.33
C GLU A 293 44.96 40.77 -28.79
N THR A 294 44.74 42.04 -29.12
CA THR A 294 45.81 42.99 -29.48
C THR A 294 46.32 43.78 -28.27
N ALA A 295 46.14 43.24 -27.06
CA ALA A 295 46.50 43.94 -25.81
C ALA A 295 47.98 44.29 -25.74
N TYR A 296 48.84 43.51 -26.40
CA TYR A 296 50.27 43.77 -26.53
C TYR A 296 50.61 45.12 -27.19
N LEU A 297 49.68 45.74 -27.93
CA LEU A 297 49.88 47.07 -28.51
C LEU A 297 49.89 48.19 -27.44
N GLN A 298 49.26 47.97 -26.28
CA GLN A 298 49.16 48.98 -25.22
C GLN A 298 50.49 49.12 -24.44
N ASP A 299 51.28 48.05 -24.38
CA ASP A 299 52.55 48.00 -23.66
C ASP A 299 53.77 48.34 -24.54
N MET A 300 53.55 48.65 -25.82
CA MET A 300 54.62 48.94 -26.78
C MET A 300 55.39 50.21 -26.38
N LYS A 301 56.71 50.08 -26.21
CA LYS A 301 57.57 51.23 -25.99
C LYS A 301 57.95 51.88 -27.32
N TYR A 302 58.46 53.11 -27.25
CA TYR A 302 58.92 53.84 -28.44
C TYR A 302 59.91 53.03 -29.29
N GLN A 303 60.81 52.28 -28.65
CA GLN A 303 61.78 51.40 -29.34
C GLN A 303 61.08 50.30 -30.15
N ASP A 304 60.01 49.71 -29.61
CA ASP A 304 59.25 48.65 -30.27
C ASP A 304 58.45 49.21 -31.46
N VAL A 305 57.97 50.45 -31.36
CA VAL A 305 57.30 51.16 -32.46
C VAL A 305 58.28 51.47 -33.60
N VAL A 306 59.51 51.87 -33.28
CA VAL A 306 60.56 52.10 -34.28
C VAL A 306 60.96 50.79 -34.95
N ALA A 307 61.17 49.71 -34.19
CA ALA A 307 61.45 48.38 -34.73
C ALA A 307 60.32 47.87 -35.63
N LEU A 308 59.06 48.11 -35.24
CA LEU A 308 57.90 47.79 -36.07
C LEU A 308 57.91 48.61 -37.37
N ALA A 309 58.15 49.92 -37.30
CA ALA A 309 58.22 50.79 -38.47
C ALA A 309 59.34 50.38 -39.45
N GLU A 310 60.47 49.89 -38.94
CA GLU A 310 61.58 49.36 -39.74
C GLU A 310 61.27 47.98 -40.34
N SER A 311 60.51 47.14 -39.64
CA SER A 311 60.06 45.83 -40.14
C SER A 311 59.00 45.95 -41.24
N LEU A 312 58.24 47.04 -41.25
CA LEU A 312 57.23 47.27 -42.27
C LEU A 312 57.90 47.65 -43.60
N PRO A 313 57.45 47.08 -44.73
CA PRO A 313 58.01 47.43 -46.03
C PRO A 313 57.79 48.92 -46.30
N ARG A 314 58.82 49.58 -46.82
CA ARG A 314 58.83 51.04 -47.10
C ARG A 314 57.63 51.53 -47.92
N ARG A 315 56.97 50.64 -48.68
CA ARG A 315 55.73 50.94 -49.42
C ARG A 315 54.56 51.37 -48.52
N LEU A 316 54.51 50.90 -47.28
CA LEU A 316 53.45 51.24 -46.33
C LEU A 316 53.75 52.54 -45.58
N THR A 317 55.03 52.90 -45.40
CA THR A 317 55.47 54.06 -44.60
C THR A 317 55.87 55.27 -45.44
N GLN A 318 56.32 55.07 -46.68
CA GLN A 318 56.64 56.15 -47.61
C GLN A 318 55.47 56.36 -48.57
N VAL A 319 55.08 57.63 -48.75
CA VAL A 319 54.11 58.01 -49.78
C VAL A 319 54.78 57.85 -51.13
N ASN A 320 54.51 56.72 -51.79
CA ASN A 320 54.99 56.50 -53.14
C ASN A 320 54.07 57.22 -54.12
N ILE A 321 54.41 58.46 -54.48
CA ILE A 321 53.71 59.24 -55.50
C ILE A 321 54.18 58.74 -56.87
N GLU A 322 53.71 57.55 -57.26
CA GLU A 322 53.84 57.09 -58.64
C GLU A 322 52.69 57.68 -59.47
N ARG A 323 53.03 58.32 -60.60
CA ARG A 323 52.02 58.63 -61.62
C ARG A 323 51.33 57.31 -62.01
N PRO A 324 49.98 57.24 -62.02
CA PRO A 324 49.28 56.00 -62.37
C PRO A 324 49.82 55.48 -63.71
N ARG A 325 50.26 54.21 -63.73
CA ARG A 325 50.72 53.58 -64.96
C ARG A 325 49.54 53.55 -65.92
N LEU A 326 49.66 54.31 -67.02
CA LEU A 326 48.66 54.29 -68.08
C LEU A 326 48.64 52.86 -68.65
N GLY A 327 47.56 52.13 -68.38
CA GLY A 327 47.34 50.82 -68.95
C GLY A 327 47.30 50.91 -70.48
N LYS A 328 47.61 49.80 -71.16
CA LYS A 328 47.32 49.70 -72.59
C LYS A 328 45.80 49.83 -72.76
N PHE A 329 45.36 50.68 -73.68
CA PHE A 329 43.93 50.87 -73.95
C PHE A 329 43.29 49.53 -74.35
N ALA A 330 42.15 49.18 -73.75
CA ALA A 330 41.44 47.92 -74.02
C ALA A 330 40.95 47.83 -75.48
N SER A 331 40.77 48.97 -76.15
CA SER A 331 40.34 49.07 -77.55
C SER A 331 40.89 50.32 -78.22
N ALA A 332 41.02 50.30 -79.55
CA ALA A 332 41.42 51.45 -80.37
C ALA A 332 40.43 52.63 -80.29
N ALA A 333 39.18 52.39 -79.90
CA ALA A 333 38.20 53.44 -79.64
C ALA A 333 38.49 54.20 -78.34
N ASP A 334 38.82 53.49 -77.26
CA ASP A 334 39.20 54.11 -75.99
C ASP A 334 40.52 54.88 -76.09
N ALA A 335 41.47 54.38 -76.92
CA ALA A 335 42.70 55.11 -77.23
C ALA A 335 42.44 56.45 -77.93
N ARG A 336 41.46 56.50 -78.85
CA ARG A 336 41.07 57.73 -79.54
C ARG A 336 40.41 58.72 -78.58
N LYS A 337 39.48 58.26 -77.73
CA LYS A 337 38.85 59.08 -76.69
C LYS A 337 39.85 59.65 -75.69
N ALA A 338 40.83 58.84 -75.27
CA ALA A 338 41.88 59.32 -74.39
C ALA A 338 42.76 60.40 -75.04
N ARG A 339 43.08 60.27 -76.33
CA ARG A 339 43.83 61.30 -77.09
C ARG A 339 43.05 62.60 -77.25
N THR A 340 41.74 62.53 -77.54
CA THR A 340 40.90 63.74 -77.59
C THR A 340 40.81 64.40 -76.22
N MET A 341 40.67 63.62 -75.14
CA MET A 341 40.69 64.16 -73.79
C MET A 341 42.04 64.82 -73.46
N GLN A 342 43.16 64.24 -73.89
CA GLN A 342 44.48 64.86 -73.74
C GLN A 342 44.58 66.18 -74.52
N SER A 343 44.13 66.26 -75.78
CA SER A 343 44.17 67.52 -76.53
C SER A 343 43.30 68.61 -75.89
N HIS A 344 42.18 68.24 -75.26
CA HIS A 344 41.38 69.18 -74.49
C HIS A 344 42.09 69.66 -73.22
N LEU A 345 42.78 68.77 -72.51
CA LEU A 345 43.57 69.13 -71.32
C LEU A 345 44.77 70.02 -71.66
N ASP A 346 45.46 69.75 -72.77
CA ASP A 346 46.60 70.56 -73.23
C ASP A 346 46.13 71.98 -73.60
N ARG A 347 45.02 72.09 -74.31
CA ARG A 347 44.38 73.39 -74.61
C ARG A 347 43.93 74.12 -73.34
N ALA A 348 43.43 73.40 -72.34
CA ALA A 348 43.09 73.99 -71.05
C ALA A 348 44.32 74.42 -70.26
N ALA A 349 45.44 73.69 -70.35
CA ALA A 349 46.70 74.05 -69.70
C ALA A 349 47.36 75.28 -70.34
N GLU A 350 47.25 75.45 -71.67
CA GLU A 350 47.67 76.67 -72.39
C GLU A 350 46.85 77.90 -72.00
N LEU A 351 45.60 77.72 -71.55
CA LEU A 351 44.75 78.81 -71.06
C LEU A 351 45.00 79.16 -69.58
N ILE A 352 45.64 78.27 -68.82
CA ILE A 352 45.93 78.44 -67.38
C ILE A 352 47.37 78.96 -67.15
N ARG A 353 48.26 78.86 -68.15
CA ARG A 353 49.58 79.52 -68.19
C ARG A 353 49.45 80.94 -68.71
#